data_AF-A0A240EE80-F1
#
_entry.id   AF-A0A240EE80-F1
#
_cell.length_a   1.000
_cell.length_b   1.000
_cell.length_c   1.000
_cell.angle_alpha   90.00
_cell.angle_beta   90.00
_cell.angle_gamma   90.00
#
_symmetry.space_group_name_H-M   'P 1'
#
loop_
_entity.id
_entity.type
_entity.pdbx_description
1 polymer ?
#
loop_
_entity_poly.entity_id
_entity_poly.type
_entity_poly.pdbx_seq_one_letter_code
_entity_poly.pdbx_strand_id
1 'polypeptide(L)'
;MAHQIEQMAYVGETPWHGLGNQLTQNQPIEVWAQQAGMDWRIESSDVSYMAQNARGQNIIMPFEEQRVLYRSDTHAPLSVVSQRYQEVQPREILEFYRDLTEQSGFELETAGVLKGGKKFWALARTGQSTALKGKDVSNGYILLATACDGTLATTAQFTSIRVVCNNTLAIALQGQNHTGVVKVPHSTRFDAEAVKQQLGISVQAWDEHMYQMKQLSQRKVSQGEAAAYFDAVFNNTNMSVMDQEENIIQFYRDVATKADNPTTKSEPNGKAMSKVMQMFNGQGRGAELSSAKNTAYGLLCSMTEYIDHERRAMSRDHRLDSAWFGAGANLKQSSVQQALQFIA
;
A
#
# COMPACT_ATOMS: atom_id res chain seq x y z
N MET A 1 -3.11 -9.61 -14.44
CA MET A 1 -3.42 -10.28 -13.14
C MET A 1 -3.09 -9.31 -12.00
N ALA A 2 -3.95 -9.21 -10.98
CA ALA A 2 -3.88 -8.11 -9.99
C ALA A 2 -2.70 -8.23 -9.00
N HIS A 3 -2.25 -9.45 -8.66
CA HIS A 3 -1.25 -9.67 -7.60
C HIS A 3 0.18 -9.24 -7.98
N GLN A 4 0.55 -9.34 -9.27
CA GLN A 4 1.87 -9.01 -9.83
C GLN A 4 3.08 -9.71 -9.20
N ILE A 5 2.84 -10.76 -8.41
CA ILE A 5 3.87 -11.68 -7.88
C ILE A 5 4.56 -12.39 -9.03
N GLU A 6 5.89 -12.33 -9.03
CA GLU A 6 6.73 -13.25 -9.79
C GLU A 6 7.07 -14.45 -8.92
N GLN A 7 7.66 -14.20 -7.75
CA GLN A 7 7.95 -15.21 -6.75
C GLN A 7 7.88 -14.56 -5.36
N MET A 8 7.49 -15.33 -4.35
CA MET A 8 7.48 -14.88 -2.97
C MET A 8 7.57 -16.07 -2.02
N ALA A 9 7.99 -15.80 -0.79
CA ALA A 9 7.91 -16.74 0.33
C ALA A 9 7.07 -16.14 1.46
N TYR A 10 6.48 -17.00 2.28
CA TYR A 10 5.69 -16.59 3.43
C TYR A 10 5.75 -17.60 4.59
N VAL A 11 5.50 -17.10 5.80
CA VAL A 11 5.29 -17.91 7.01
C VAL A 11 3.86 -17.67 7.52
N GLY A 12 3.31 -18.67 8.22
CA GLY A 12 1.99 -18.58 8.83
C GLY A 12 0.85 -18.79 7.83
N GLU A 13 -0.14 -17.91 7.87
CA GLU A 13 -1.35 -18.04 7.05
C GLU A 13 -1.06 -17.89 5.56
N THR A 14 -1.67 -18.77 4.75
CA THR A 14 -1.51 -18.73 3.30
C THR A 14 -2.08 -17.42 2.74
N PRO A 15 -1.32 -16.67 1.91
CA PRO A 15 -1.84 -15.50 1.21
C PRO A 15 -3.14 -15.81 0.48
N TRP A 16 -4.06 -14.85 0.42
CA TRP A 16 -5.40 -15.04 -0.16
C TRP A 16 -5.39 -15.56 -1.62
N HIS A 17 -4.32 -15.29 -2.37
CA HIS A 17 -4.17 -15.74 -3.76
C HIS A 17 -3.57 -17.15 -3.88
N GLY A 18 -3.15 -17.78 -2.78
CA GLY A 18 -2.58 -19.14 -2.75
C GLY A 18 -1.24 -19.27 -3.49
N LEU A 19 -0.49 -18.17 -3.65
CA LEU A 19 0.82 -18.17 -4.34
C LEU A 19 1.94 -17.95 -3.32
N GLY A 20 3.11 -18.48 -3.65
CA GLY A 20 4.33 -18.34 -2.86
C GLY A 20 4.76 -19.65 -2.21
N ASN A 21 5.99 -19.67 -1.72
CA ASN A 21 6.59 -20.80 -1.04
C ASN A 21 6.37 -20.66 0.48
N GLN A 22 5.69 -21.62 1.08
CA GLN A 22 5.51 -21.65 2.53
C GLN A 22 6.81 -22.08 3.21
N LEU A 23 7.24 -21.30 4.19
CA LEU A 23 8.39 -21.58 5.03
C LEU A 23 7.95 -21.87 6.47
N THR A 24 8.77 -22.61 7.21
CA THR A 24 8.65 -22.66 8.66
C THR A 24 9.18 -21.36 9.27
N GLN A 25 8.82 -21.09 10.52
CA GLN A 25 9.38 -19.96 11.28
C GLN A 25 10.90 -20.09 11.43
N ASN A 26 11.56 -18.95 11.65
CA ASN A 26 12.99 -18.84 11.96
C ASN A 26 13.94 -19.43 10.90
N GLN A 27 13.51 -19.46 9.63
CA GLN A 27 14.39 -19.80 8.51
C GLN A 27 15.42 -18.69 8.28
N PRO A 28 16.69 -19.04 7.98
CA PRO A 28 17.74 -18.06 7.74
C PRO A 28 17.48 -17.29 6.44
N ILE A 29 18.04 -16.08 6.34
CA ILE A 29 17.73 -15.19 5.21
C ILE A 29 18.18 -15.75 3.85
N GLU A 30 19.14 -16.67 3.83
CA GLU A 30 19.59 -17.37 2.62
C GLU A 30 18.47 -18.26 2.05
N VAL A 31 17.70 -18.92 2.93
CA VAL A 31 16.50 -19.67 2.52
C VAL A 31 15.43 -18.71 2.02
N TRP A 32 15.25 -17.56 2.67
CA TRP A 32 14.36 -16.52 2.18
C TRP A 32 14.76 -16.02 0.79
N ALA A 33 16.05 -15.76 0.55
CA ALA A 33 16.54 -15.28 -0.74
C ALA A 33 16.16 -16.26 -1.87
N GLN A 34 16.37 -17.56 -1.65
CA GLN A 34 16.03 -18.58 -2.64
C GLN A 34 14.51 -18.70 -2.83
N GLN A 35 13.77 -18.84 -1.74
CA GLN A 35 12.35 -19.17 -1.77
C GLN A 35 11.49 -17.97 -2.19
N ALA A 36 11.92 -16.75 -1.89
CA ALA A 36 11.29 -15.52 -2.34
C ALA A 36 11.67 -15.10 -3.77
N GLY A 37 12.62 -15.79 -4.41
CA GLY A 37 13.11 -15.46 -5.75
C GLY A 37 14.01 -14.22 -5.79
N MET A 38 14.76 -13.98 -4.72
CA MET A 38 15.65 -12.83 -4.51
C MET A 38 17.15 -13.22 -4.55
N ASP A 39 17.49 -14.48 -4.84
CA ASP A 39 18.86 -14.99 -4.91
C ASP A 39 19.53 -14.71 -6.27
N TRP A 40 19.62 -13.42 -6.63
CA TRP A 40 20.29 -12.92 -7.82
C TRP A 40 20.72 -11.46 -7.60
N ARG A 41 21.55 -10.94 -8.50
CA ARG A 41 22.05 -9.56 -8.42
C ARG A 41 21.54 -8.72 -9.57
N ILE A 42 21.27 -7.46 -9.27
CA ILE A 42 21.08 -6.44 -10.30
C ILE A 42 22.48 -6.10 -10.83
N GLU A 43 22.69 -6.37 -12.11
CA GLU A 43 23.88 -5.99 -12.85
C GLU A 43 23.54 -4.86 -13.83
N SER A 44 24.56 -4.18 -14.33
CA SER A 44 24.36 -3.07 -15.26
C SER A 44 25.33 -3.06 -16.42
N SER A 45 24.87 -2.50 -17.54
CA SER A 45 25.68 -2.31 -18.75
C SER A 45 25.31 -0.97 -19.42
N ASP A 46 26.24 -0.39 -20.17
CA ASP A 46 26.00 0.86 -20.88
C ASP A 46 24.93 0.68 -21.97
N VAL A 47 24.07 1.70 -22.13
CA VAL A 47 23.06 1.68 -23.18
C VAL A 47 23.70 2.08 -24.50
N SER A 48 23.35 1.35 -25.55
CA SER A 48 23.62 1.75 -26.94
C SER A 48 22.33 1.68 -27.75
N TYR A 49 22.18 2.55 -28.74
CA TYR A 49 21.03 2.59 -29.64
C TYR A 49 21.46 2.45 -31.10
N MET A 50 20.55 1.91 -31.93
CA MET A 50 20.76 1.84 -33.36
C MET A 50 20.27 3.13 -34.02
N ALA A 51 21.15 3.79 -34.76
CA ALA A 51 20.83 4.92 -35.63
C ALA A 51 21.15 4.57 -37.09
N GLN A 52 20.72 5.40 -38.02
CA GLN A 52 21.10 5.28 -39.43
C GLN A 52 22.00 6.44 -39.82
N ASN A 53 23.10 6.15 -40.52
CA ASN A 53 23.92 7.19 -41.12
C ASN A 53 23.25 7.80 -42.37
N ALA A 54 23.84 8.85 -42.94
CA ALA A 54 23.32 9.49 -44.16
C ALA A 54 23.22 8.56 -45.39
N ARG A 55 23.84 7.38 -45.35
CA ARG A 55 23.80 6.34 -46.39
C ARG A 55 22.81 5.22 -46.08
N GLY A 56 21.99 5.36 -45.03
CA GLY A 56 20.99 4.37 -44.62
C GLY A 56 21.56 3.12 -43.93
N GLN A 57 22.83 3.12 -43.55
CA GLN A 57 23.45 1.98 -42.85
C GLN A 57 23.22 2.11 -41.33
N ASN A 58 22.89 0.99 -40.69
CA ASN A 58 22.75 0.94 -39.24
C ASN A 58 24.11 1.13 -38.56
N ILE A 59 24.18 2.08 -37.62
CA ILE A 59 25.33 2.35 -36.77
C ILE A 59 24.89 2.25 -35.31
N ILE A 60 25.78 1.74 -34.45
CA ILE A 60 25.54 1.65 -33.01
C ILE A 60 26.14 2.89 -32.36
N MET A 61 25.30 3.64 -31.65
CA MET A 61 25.69 4.86 -30.96
C MET A 61 25.58 4.63 -29.44
N PRO A 62 26.59 5.01 -28.64
CA PRO A 62 26.49 4.94 -27.19
C PRO A 62 25.50 5.99 -26.67
N PHE A 63 24.83 5.68 -25.56
CA PHE A 63 24.06 6.65 -24.78
C PHE A 63 24.66 6.74 -23.37
N GLU A 64 25.78 7.45 -23.27
CA GLU A 64 26.67 7.45 -22.09
C GLU A 64 26.00 7.90 -20.79
N GLU A 65 24.93 8.69 -20.85
CA GLU A 65 24.20 9.17 -19.67
C GLU A 65 23.29 8.11 -19.03
N GLN A 66 23.07 6.99 -19.71
CA GLN A 66 22.15 5.93 -19.30
C GLN A 66 22.82 4.55 -19.27
N ARG A 67 22.43 3.74 -18.29
CA ARG A 67 22.76 2.32 -18.20
C ARG A 67 21.50 1.49 -18.08
N VAL A 68 21.56 0.25 -18.57
CA VAL A 68 20.49 -0.74 -18.38
C VAL A 68 20.81 -1.58 -17.15
N LEU A 69 19.81 -1.78 -16.30
CA LEU A 69 19.82 -2.74 -15.21
C LEU A 69 19.22 -4.05 -15.70
N TYR A 70 19.84 -5.17 -15.38
CA TYR A 70 19.38 -6.50 -15.73
C TYR A 70 19.70 -7.51 -14.63
N ARG A 71 19.03 -8.66 -14.67
CA ARG A 71 19.26 -9.73 -13.68
C ARG A 71 20.47 -10.56 -14.04
N SER A 72 21.33 -10.86 -13.06
CA SER A 72 22.50 -11.73 -13.26
C SER A 72 22.16 -13.17 -13.63
N ASP A 73 20.97 -13.67 -13.29
CA ASP A 73 20.57 -15.06 -13.47
C ASP A 73 20.01 -15.34 -14.88
N THR A 74 19.16 -14.44 -15.37
CA THR A 74 18.35 -14.60 -16.58
C THR A 74 18.73 -13.62 -17.68
N HIS A 75 19.56 -12.61 -17.36
CA HIS A 75 19.85 -11.46 -18.21
C HIS A 75 18.60 -10.68 -18.64
N ALA A 76 17.47 -10.88 -17.94
CA ALA A 76 16.23 -10.18 -18.23
C ALA A 76 16.39 -8.67 -17.92
N PRO A 77 16.01 -7.78 -18.84
CA PRO A 77 16.13 -6.34 -18.62
C PRO A 77 15.11 -5.86 -17.59
N LEU A 78 15.57 -5.04 -16.65
CA LEU A 78 14.75 -4.48 -15.56
C LEU A 78 14.32 -3.05 -15.87
N SER A 79 15.30 -2.16 -16.07
CA SER A 79 15.06 -0.75 -16.35
C SER A 79 16.26 -0.08 -17.01
N VAL A 80 16.03 1.04 -17.69
CA VAL A 80 17.07 1.99 -18.07
C VAL A 80 17.08 3.11 -17.03
N VAL A 81 18.27 3.45 -16.54
CA VAL A 81 18.45 4.45 -15.48
C VAL A 81 19.64 5.34 -15.80
N SER A 82 19.72 6.50 -15.14
CA SER A 82 20.89 7.35 -15.27
C SER A 82 22.14 6.71 -14.65
N GLN A 83 23.32 7.14 -15.08
CA GLN A 83 24.58 6.67 -14.48
C GLN A 83 24.71 6.94 -12.97
N ARG A 84 23.97 7.94 -12.45
CA ARG A 84 24.01 8.30 -11.01
C ARG A 84 23.08 7.45 -10.15
N TYR A 85 22.18 6.69 -10.78
CA TYR A 85 21.19 5.89 -10.07
C TYR A 85 21.88 4.87 -9.17
N GLN A 86 21.45 4.80 -7.91
CA GLN A 86 21.92 3.86 -6.89
C GLN A 86 20.87 2.77 -6.72
N GLU A 87 21.13 1.61 -7.31
CA GLU A 87 20.33 0.41 -7.16
C GLU A 87 20.51 -0.19 -5.76
N VAL A 88 19.43 -0.72 -5.20
CA VAL A 88 19.46 -1.51 -3.97
C VAL A 88 19.28 -2.97 -4.38
N GLN A 89 20.22 -3.81 -3.97
CA GLN A 89 20.23 -5.22 -4.32
C GLN A 89 19.12 -5.98 -3.58
N PRO A 90 18.51 -7.01 -4.19
CA PRO A 90 17.51 -7.84 -3.51
C PRO A 90 18.04 -8.40 -2.19
N ARG A 91 19.31 -8.82 -2.15
CA ARG A 91 19.96 -9.29 -0.93
C ARG A 91 20.02 -8.22 0.17
N GLU A 92 20.27 -6.95 -0.15
CA GLU A 92 20.32 -5.86 0.84
C GLU A 92 18.95 -5.66 1.53
N ILE A 93 17.85 -5.95 0.83
CA ILE A 93 16.49 -5.89 1.41
C ILE A 93 16.29 -6.96 2.48
N LEU A 94 16.84 -8.16 2.29
CA LEU A 94 16.76 -9.24 3.28
C LEU A 94 17.74 -9.03 4.43
N GLU A 95 18.97 -8.60 4.12
CA GLU A 95 20.02 -8.31 5.11
C GLU A 95 19.60 -7.20 6.09
N PHE A 96 18.74 -6.27 5.67
CA PHE A 96 18.13 -5.27 6.56
C PHE A 96 17.47 -5.89 7.80
N TYR A 97 16.98 -7.12 7.71
CA TYR A 97 16.27 -7.80 8.80
C TYR A 97 17.14 -8.76 9.61
N ARG A 98 18.40 -9.02 9.24
CA ARG A 98 19.22 -10.05 9.89
C ARG A 98 19.35 -9.80 11.39
N ASP A 99 19.84 -8.63 11.77
CA ASP A 99 19.96 -8.20 13.16
C ASP A 99 18.61 -8.03 13.87
N LEU A 100 17.58 -7.54 13.17
CA LEU A 100 16.23 -7.42 13.74
C LEU A 100 15.67 -8.80 14.14
N THR A 101 15.89 -9.81 13.32
CA THR A 101 15.43 -11.18 13.58
C THR A 101 16.29 -11.91 14.61
N GLU A 102 17.62 -11.72 14.57
CA GLU A 102 18.56 -12.39 15.48
C GLU A 102 18.55 -11.78 16.90
N GLN A 103 18.31 -10.47 17.03
CA GLN A 103 18.55 -9.74 18.29
C GLN A 103 17.31 -9.04 18.86
N SER A 104 16.34 -8.68 18.02
CA SER A 104 15.18 -7.87 18.45
C SER A 104 13.87 -8.67 18.54
N GLY A 105 13.90 -9.98 18.29
CA GLY A 105 12.73 -10.85 18.34
C GLY A 105 11.73 -10.63 17.19
N PHE A 106 12.18 -10.01 16.09
CA PHE A 106 11.37 -9.84 14.90
C PHE A 106 11.33 -11.14 14.13
N GLU A 107 10.25 -11.39 13.41
CA GLU A 107 10.11 -12.61 12.61
C GLU A 107 9.80 -12.23 11.17
N LEU A 108 10.65 -12.63 10.23
CA LEU A 108 10.33 -12.49 8.80
C LEU A 108 9.03 -13.24 8.49
N GLU A 109 8.12 -12.56 7.82
CA GLU A 109 6.78 -13.08 7.58
C GLU A 109 6.48 -13.25 6.09
N THR A 110 6.92 -12.31 5.27
CA THR A 110 6.75 -12.36 3.81
C THR A 110 7.87 -11.63 3.11
N ALA A 111 8.34 -12.14 1.98
CA ALA A 111 9.24 -11.43 1.09
C ALA A 111 9.03 -11.89 -0.35
N GLY A 112 9.39 -11.06 -1.33
CA GLY A 112 9.26 -11.46 -2.72
C GLY A 112 9.63 -10.40 -3.75
N VAL A 113 9.39 -10.81 -4.99
CA VAL A 113 9.63 -10.06 -6.22
C VAL A 113 8.31 -9.80 -6.94
N LEU A 114 8.10 -8.55 -7.37
CA LEU A 114 6.93 -8.12 -8.14
C LEU A 114 7.35 -7.59 -9.51
N LYS A 115 6.37 -7.56 -10.42
CA LYS A 115 6.46 -6.88 -11.72
C LYS A 115 7.65 -7.33 -12.59
N GLY A 116 7.97 -8.62 -12.57
CA GLY A 116 9.04 -9.19 -13.41
C GLY A 116 10.44 -8.71 -12.99
N GLY A 117 10.73 -8.76 -11.69
CA GLY A 117 12.05 -8.39 -11.16
C GLY A 117 12.22 -6.93 -10.80
N LYS A 118 11.22 -6.08 -11.03
CA LYS A 118 11.39 -4.61 -10.93
C LYS A 118 11.17 -4.06 -9.54
N LYS A 119 10.44 -4.77 -8.68
CA LYS A 119 10.18 -4.36 -7.30
C LYS A 119 10.41 -5.51 -6.34
N PHE A 120 10.89 -5.17 -5.15
CA PHE A 120 11.16 -6.12 -4.08
C PHE A 120 10.55 -5.61 -2.79
N TRP A 121 10.13 -6.54 -1.94
CA TRP A 121 9.73 -6.22 -0.58
C TRP A 121 10.11 -7.34 0.37
N ALA A 122 10.31 -6.97 1.62
CA ALA A 122 10.31 -7.90 2.74
C ALA A 122 9.54 -7.26 3.90
N LEU A 123 8.99 -8.11 4.76
CA LEU A 123 8.16 -7.74 5.88
C LEU A 123 8.53 -8.63 7.06
N ALA A 124 8.77 -8.02 8.21
CA ALA A 124 8.94 -8.74 9.47
C ALA A 124 7.91 -8.28 10.49
N ARG A 125 7.35 -9.23 11.23
CA ARG A 125 6.52 -9.00 12.41
C ARG A 125 7.39 -8.50 13.55
N THR A 126 6.94 -7.47 14.26
CA THR A 126 7.72 -6.82 15.33
C THR A 126 7.53 -7.46 16.70
N GLY A 127 6.71 -8.51 16.81
CA GLY A 127 6.23 -9.08 18.08
C GLY A 127 5.18 -8.22 18.79
N GLN A 128 4.97 -6.96 18.38
CA GLN A 128 3.92 -6.11 18.91
C GLN A 128 2.57 -6.47 18.29
N SER A 129 1.56 -6.64 19.13
CA SER A 129 0.18 -6.83 18.69
C SER A 129 -0.76 -6.06 19.61
N THR A 130 -1.85 -5.55 19.06
CA THR A 130 -2.89 -4.88 19.83
C THR A 130 -4.24 -5.47 19.47
N ALA A 131 -4.97 -5.88 20.50
CA ALA A 131 -6.39 -6.17 20.36
C ALA A 131 -7.12 -4.84 20.11
N LEU A 132 -7.73 -4.71 18.93
CA LEU A 132 -8.55 -3.54 18.59
C LEU A 132 -9.82 -3.56 19.44
N LYS A 133 -10.65 -4.60 19.24
CA LYS A 133 -11.86 -4.85 20.04
C LYS A 133 -12.29 -6.32 19.95
N GLY A 134 -12.54 -6.96 21.09
CA GLY A 134 -12.92 -8.37 21.15
C GLY A 134 -11.73 -9.28 20.86
N LYS A 135 -11.89 -10.24 19.94
CA LYS A 135 -10.83 -11.16 19.50
C LYS A 135 -10.06 -10.67 18.27
N ASP A 136 -10.33 -9.44 17.81
CA ASP A 136 -9.65 -8.87 16.64
C ASP A 136 -8.27 -8.32 17.04
N VAL A 137 -7.23 -8.94 16.50
CA VAL A 137 -5.82 -8.66 16.81
C VAL A 137 -5.15 -8.09 15.58
N SER A 138 -4.58 -6.90 15.74
CA SER A 138 -3.76 -6.26 14.72
C SER A 138 -2.28 -6.39 15.09
N ASN A 139 -1.50 -6.99 14.19
CA ASN A 139 -0.05 -7.18 14.36
C ASN A 139 0.72 -6.00 13.78
N GLY A 140 1.85 -5.68 14.41
CA GLY A 140 2.81 -4.72 13.88
C GLY A 140 3.86 -5.38 12.99
N TYR A 141 4.17 -4.69 11.89
CA TYR A 141 5.19 -5.10 10.94
C TYR A 141 6.15 -3.95 10.63
N ILE A 142 7.40 -4.27 10.31
CA ILE A 142 8.31 -3.40 9.57
C ILE A 142 8.35 -3.86 8.12
N LEU A 143 7.95 -2.96 7.22
CA LEU A 143 8.05 -3.12 5.78
C LEU A 143 9.30 -2.41 5.26
N LEU A 144 10.02 -3.07 4.38
CA LEU A 144 11.03 -2.48 3.50
C LEU A 144 10.68 -2.86 2.06
N ALA A 145 10.58 -1.86 1.19
CA ALA A 145 10.28 -2.07 -0.22
C ALA A 145 11.05 -1.10 -1.11
N THR A 146 11.41 -1.54 -2.32
CA THR A 146 12.14 -0.74 -3.29
C THR A 146 11.77 -1.12 -4.72
N ALA A 147 12.09 -0.25 -5.68
CA ALA A 147 11.97 -0.57 -7.10
C ALA A 147 13.19 -0.09 -7.88
N CYS A 148 13.78 -0.97 -8.70
CA CYS A 148 14.93 -0.63 -9.53
C CYS A 148 14.56 0.15 -10.81
N ASP A 149 13.26 0.34 -11.07
CA ASP A 149 12.74 1.12 -12.20
C ASP A 149 12.46 2.60 -11.85
N GLY A 150 12.82 3.02 -10.63
CA GLY A 150 12.61 4.38 -10.15
C GLY A 150 11.16 4.72 -9.79
N THR A 151 10.22 3.77 -9.91
CA THR A 151 8.80 4.02 -9.56
C THR A 151 8.51 3.99 -8.07
N LEU A 152 9.48 3.59 -7.24
CA LEU A 152 9.40 3.57 -5.78
C LEU A 152 10.79 3.78 -5.22
N ALA A 153 10.98 4.83 -4.41
CA ALA A 153 12.19 4.98 -3.59
C ALA A 153 12.26 3.86 -2.55
N THR A 154 13.47 3.48 -2.13
CA THR A 154 13.65 2.51 -1.04
C THR A 154 12.99 3.05 0.22
N THR A 155 11.88 2.46 0.61
CA THR A 155 10.98 2.96 1.65
C THR A 155 10.87 1.92 2.74
N ALA A 156 11.21 2.34 3.96
CA ALA A 156 11.04 1.56 5.17
C ALA A 156 9.99 2.22 6.06
N GLN A 157 9.10 1.45 6.68
CA GLN A 157 8.09 1.99 7.58
C GLN A 157 7.47 0.90 8.45
N PHE A 158 6.85 1.33 9.55
CA PHE A 158 5.94 0.46 10.28
C PHE A 158 4.58 0.37 9.57
N THR A 159 3.93 -0.78 9.66
CA THR A 159 2.59 -0.99 9.12
C THR A 159 1.84 -2.08 9.89
N SER A 160 0.51 -2.00 9.94
CA SER A 160 -0.36 -3.08 10.42
C SER A 160 -0.78 -4.04 9.31
N ILE A 161 -0.37 -3.77 8.08
CA ILE A 161 -0.78 -4.52 6.89
C ILE A 161 0.24 -5.62 6.62
N ARG A 162 -0.23 -6.87 6.63
CA ARG A 162 0.55 -8.00 6.15
C ARG A 162 0.68 -7.94 4.63
N VAL A 163 1.86 -7.53 4.15
CA VAL A 163 2.14 -7.35 2.72
C VAL A 163 2.43 -8.68 2.03
N VAL A 164 1.43 -9.22 1.33
CA VAL A 164 1.56 -10.48 0.58
C VAL A 164 1.62 -10.28 -0.94
N CYS A 165 1.22 -9.11 -1.45
CA CYS A 165 1.24 -8.81 -2.88
C CYS A 165 1.35 -7.31 -3.17
N ASN A 166 1.42 -6.95 -4.46
CA ASN A 166 1.55 -5.55 -4.88
C ASN A 166 0.41 -4.65 -4.34
N ASN A 167 -0.81 -5.19 -4.21
CA ASN A 167 -1.96 -4.44 -3.69
C ASN A 167 -1.73 -4.03 -2.24
N THR A 168 -1.42 -5.02 -1.39
CA THR A 168 -1.17 -4.79 0.04
C THR A 168 0.07 -3.94 0.26
N LEU A 169 1.08 -4.07 -0.62
CA LEU A 169 2.28 -3.24 -0.59
C LEU A 169 1.93 -1.77 -0.85
N ALA A 170 1.12 -1.50 -1.87
CA ALA A 170 0.69 -0.14 -2.19
C ALA A 170 -0.12 0.49 -1.04
N ILE A 171 -1.03 -0.26 -0.41
CA ILE A 171 -1.82 0.23 0.73
C ILE A 171 -0.90 0.50 1.93
N ALA A 172 0.02 -0.42 2.24
CA ALA A 172 0.99 -0.21 3.31
C ALA A 172 1.77 1.07 3.05
N LEU A 173 2.30 1.27 1.84
CA LEU A 173 3.06 2.45 1.44
C LEU A 173 2.24 3.75 1.39
N GLN A 174 0.91 3.75 1.52
CA GLN A 174 0.08 4.96 1.45
C GLN A 174 -0.05 5.73 2.79
N GLY A 175 0.33 5.14 3.93
CA GLY A 175 0.33 5.79 5.25
C GLY A 175 1.37 6.92 5.42
N GLN A 176 1.74 7.60 4.34
CA GLN A 176 2.93 8.44 4.15
C GLN A 176 2.96 9.75 4.95
N ASN A 177 1.91 10.06 5.72
CA ASN A 177 1.80 11.28 6.51
C ASN A 177 1.96 11.03 8.03
N HIS A 178 2.38 9.84 8.43
CA HIS A 178 2.63 9.51 9.82
C HIS A 178 4.12 9.51 10.15
N THR A 179 4.43 9.86 11.40
CA THR A 179 5.72 9.62 12.05
C THR A 179 6.12 8.15 11.86
N GLY A 180 7.35 7.87 11.40
CA GLY A 180 7.85 6.49 11.23
C GLY A 180 7.92 5.95 9.80
N VAL A 181 8.01 6.82 8.78
CA VAL A 181 8.36 6.45 7.39
C VAL A 181 9.73 7.03 7.03
N VAL A 182 10.63 6.19 6.52
CA VAL A 182 11.95 6.60 6.02
C VAL A 182 12.04 6.28 4.54
N LYS A 183 12.38 7.29 3.73
CA LYS A 183 12.52 7.16 2.27
C LYS A 183 13.95 7.51 1.86
N VAL A 184 14.60 6.59 1.15
CA VAL A 184 15.90 6.79 0.55
C VAL A 184 15.74 6.88 -0.97
N PRO A 185 15.92 8.07 -1.57
CA PRO A 185 15.85 8.22 -3.02
C PRO A 185 17.03 7.50 -3.69
N HIS A 186 16.83 6.99 -4.90
CA HIS A 186 17.88 6.33 -5.69
C HIS A 186 18.98 7.26 -6.21
N SER A 187 18.95 8.55 -5.85
CA SER A 187 20.11 9.44 -5.99
C SER A 187 21.15 9.26 -4.88
N THR A 188 20.82 8.50 -3.83
CA THR A 188 21.62 8.31 -2.64
C THR A 188 21.79 6.81 -2.38
N ARG A 189 22.95 6.41 -1.87
CA ARG A 189 23.22 5.02 -1.50
C ARG A 189 22.34 4.63 -0.31
N PHE A 190 21.75 3.44 -0.37
CA PHE A 190 21.01 2.87 0.74
C PHE A 190 21.94 2.51 1.90
N ASP A 191 21.56 2.90 3.10
CA ASP A 191 22.25 2.60 4.35
C ASP A 191 21.22 2.04 5.34
N ALA A 192 21.30 0.74 5.59
CA ALA A 192 20.36 0.03 6.45
C ALA A 192 20.37 0.57 7.89
N GLU A 193 21.55 0.89 8.43
CA GLU A 193 21.70 1.34 9.82
C GLU A 193 21.14 2.74 10.00
N ALA A 194 21.44 3.65 9.06
CA ALA A 194 20.85 4.98 9.07
C ALA A 194 19.31 4.93 8.97
N VAL A 195 18.77 4.01 8.15
CA VAL A 195 17.31 3.83 8.02
C VAL A 195 16.69 3.31 9.32
N LYS A 196 17.30 2.32 9.98
CA LYS A 196 16.82 1.79 11.27
C LYS A 196 16.83 2.86 12.38
N GLN A 197 17.89 3.66 12.43
CA GLN A 197 18.00 4.78 13.38
C GLN A 197 16.91 5.82 13.13
N GLN A 198 16.70 6.24 11.88
CA GLN A 198 15.67 7.21 11.51
C GLN A 198 14.25 6.70 11.73
N LEU A 199 14.02 5.40 11.53
CA LEU A 199 12.74 4.78 11.85
C LEU A 199 12.41 4.86 13.35
N GLY A 200 13.40 5.18 14.19
CA GLY A 200 13.23 5.13 15.63
C GLY A 200 12.76 3.74 16.00
N ILE A 201 13.49 2.69 15.56
CA ILE A 201 13.36 1.32 16.07
C ILE A 201 13.83 1.30 17.54
N SER A 202 13.07 2.08 18.31
CA SER A 202 12.94 2.31 19.73
C SER A 202 11.45 2.68 19.94
N VAL A 203 10.55 1.81 19.44
CA VAL A 203 9.14 1.60 19.84
C VAL A 203 8.12 2.77 19.73
N GLN A 204 8.50 4.04 19.73
CA GLN A 204 7.57 5.16 20.03
C GLN A 204 6.59 5.59 18.92
N ALA A 205 6.95 5.53 17.64
CA ALA A 205 6.06 5.98 16.55
C ALA A 205 4.91 5.00 16.27
N TRP A 206 5.11 3.72 16.60
CA TRP A 206 4.14 2.66 16.41
C TRP A 206 2.99 2.73 17.41
N ASP A 207 3.31 3.05 18.66
CA ASP A 207 2.33 3.16 19.74
C ASP A 207 1.27 4.22 19.40
N GLU A 208 1.67 5.35 18.82
CA GLU A 208 0.76 6.45 18.43
C GLU A 208 -0.21 6.03 17.32
N HIS A 209 0.28 5.42 16.24
CA HIS A 209 -0.59 4.98 15.14
C HIS A 209 -1.57 3.88 15.60
N MET A 210 -1.10 2.91 16.37
CA MET A 210 -1.97 1.86 16.92
C MET A 210 -2.96 2.40 17.95
N TYR A 211 -2.55 3.40 18.74
CA TYR A 211 -3.43 4.12 19.63
C TYR A 211 -4.57 4.79 18.85
N GLN A 212 -4.27 5.52 17.77
CA GLN A 212 -5.28 6.16 16.92
C GLN A 212 -6.25 5.14 16.31
N MET A 213 -5.75 4.04 15.74
CA MET A 213 -6.61 2.99 15.17
C MET A 213 -7.51 2.34 16.23
N LYS A 214 -6.98 2.13 17.44
CA LYS A 214 -7.77 1.62 18.56
C LYS A 214 -8.87 2.62 18.95
N GLN A 215 -8.58 3.92 19.05
CA GLN A 215 -9.58 4.95 19.32
C GLN A 215 -10.69 4.97 18.26
N LEU A 216 -10.34 4.90 16.97
CA LEU A 216 -11.32 4.85 15.87
C LEU A 216 -12.20 3.59 15.92
N SER A 217 -11.66 2.44 16.31
CA SER A 217 -12.42 1.19 16.48
C SER A 217 -13.38 1.23 17.68
N GLN A 218 -13.14 2.14 18.63
CA GLN A 218 -13.97 2.32 19.82
C GLN A 218 -15.02 3.42 19.62
N ARG A 219 -14.72 4.47 18.83
CA ARG A 219 -15.64 5.56 18.50
C ARG A 219 -16.77 5.07 17.62
N LYS A 220 -17.97 4.96 18.20
CA LYS A 220 -19.21 4.62 17.48
C LYS A 220 -19.67 5.77 16.62
N VAL A 221 -20.19 5.49 15.43
CA VAL A 221 -20.62 6.50 14.46
C VAL A 221 -22.11 6.28 14.12
N SER A 222 -22.88 7.35 14.12
CA SER A 222 -24.28 7.40 13.70
C SER A 222 -24.44 7.41 12.19
N GLN A 223 -25.62 7.09 11.67
CA GLN A 223 -25.88 7.14 10.23
C GLN A 223 -25.71 8.56 9.65
N GLY A 224 -26.03 9.60 10.43
CA GLY A 224 -25.82 11.00 10.03
C GLY A 224 -24.33 11.35 9.91
N GLU A 225 -23.52 10.98 10.91
CA GLU A 225 -22.07 11.18 10.89
C GLU A 225 -21.39 10.39 9.76
N ALA A 226 -21.87 9.17 9.48
CA ALA A 226 -21.35 8.36 8.37
C ALA A 226 -21.64 9.01 7.01
N ALA A 227 -22.86 9.53 6.81
CA ALA A 227 -23.22 10.23 5.58
C ALA A 227 -22.37 11.50 5.38
N ALA A 228 -22.22 12.30 6.44
CA ALA A 228 -21.40 13.51 6.41
C ALA A 228 -19.92 13.21 6.12
N TYR A 229 -19.39 12.14 6.72
CA TYR A 229 -18.04 11.67 6.46
C TYR A 229 -17.83 11.31 4.98
N PHE A 230 -18.70 10.49 4.40
CA PHE A 230 -18.55 10.09 2.99
C PHE A 230 -18.69 11.28 2.04
N ASP A 231 -19.60 12.20 2.33
CA ASP A 231 -19.76 13.43 1.55
C ASP A 231 -18.48 14.28 1.59
N ALA A 232 -17.92 14.50 2.79
CA ALA A 232 -16.67 15.23 2.99
C ALA A 232 -15.49 14.59 2.25
N VAL A 233 -15.40 13.26 2.25
CA VAL A 233 -14.34 12.52 1.54
C VAL A 233 -14.50 12.63 0.02
N PHE A 234 -15.72 12.49 -0.52
CA PHE A 234 -15.95 12.57 -1.98
C PHE A 234 -15.88 13.99 -2.54
N ASN A 235 -16.23 15.00 -1.75
CA ASN A 235 -16.23 16.40 -2.15
C ASN A 235 -14.95 17.15 -1.72
N ASN A 236 -14.05 16.48 -0.98
CA ASN A 236 -12.79 17.02 -0.46
C ASN A 236 -13.00 18.31 0.37
N THR A 237 -14.08 18.35 1.14
CA THR A 237 -14.43 19.43 2.07
C THR A 237 -14.09 19.02 3.50
N ASN A 238 -13.53 19.92 4.30
CA ASN A 238 -13.36 19.67 5.74
C ASN A 238 -14.74 19.61 6.41
N MET A 239 -14.97 18.68 7.35
CA MET A 239 -16.24 18.61 8.07
C MET A 239 -16.49 19.93 8.82
N SER A 240 -17.47 20.71 8.33
CA SER A 240 -18.03 21.85 9.05
C SER A 240 -19.24 21.37 9.84
N VAL A 241 -19.26 21.68 11.14
CA VAL A 241 -20.38 21.36 12.05
C VAL A 241 -21.67 22.12 11.66
N MET A 242 -21.57 23.18 10.85
CA MET A 242 -22.70 24.03 10.47
C MET A 242 -23.50 23.52 9.25
N ASP A 243 -23.00 22.53 8.50
CA ASP A 243 -23.66 22.04 7.27
C ASP A 243 -24.60 20.83 7.51
N GLN A 244 -24.86 20.49 8.78
CA GLN A 244 -25.51 19.24 9.19
C GLN A 244 -27.01 19.17 8.87
N GLU A 245 -27.74 20.29 8.91
CA GLU A 245 -29.20 20.28 8.73
C GLU A 245 -29.64 20.47 7.26
N GLU A 246 -28.95 21.30 6.48
CA GLU A 246 -29.30 21.55 5.07
C GLU A 246 -29.00 20.35 4.15
N ASN A 247 -27.85 19.67 4.37
CA ASN A 247 -27.47 18.52 3.54
C ASN A 247 -28.33 17.27 3.79
N ILE A 248 -28.81 17.07 5.02
CA ILE A 248 -29.72 15.96 5.35
C ILE A 248 -31.08 16.15 4.67
N ILE A 249 -31.64 17.37 4.75
CA ILE A 249 -32.94 17.68 4.12
C ILE A 249 -32.84 17.53 2.60
N GLN A 250 -31.74 17.98 1.99
CA GLN A 250 -31.53 17.84 0.56
C GLN A 250 -31.31 16.38 0.13
N PHE A 251 -30.55 15.60 0.90
CA PHE A 251 -30.31 14.18 0.63
C PHE A 251 -31.60 13.34 0.69
N TYR A 252 -32.39 13.47 1.77
CA TYR A 252 -33.66 12.74 1.87
C TYR A 252 -34.69 13.20 0.82
N ARG A 253 -34.66 14.49 0.43
CA ARG A 253 -35.48 15.03 -0.65
C ARG A 253 -35.06 14.46 -2.02
N ASP A 254 -33.77 14.29 -2.28
CA ASP A 254 -33.26 13.70 -3.52
C ASP A 254 -33.43 12.18 -3.61
N VAL A 255 -33.43 11.48 -2.47
CA VAL A 255 -33.75 10.05 -2.39
C VAL A 255 -35.25 9.83 -2.58
N ALA A 256 -36.10 10.66 -1.97
CA ALA A 256 -37.55 10.58 -2.11
C ALA A 256 -38.02 10.93 -3.53
N THR A 257 -37.48 11.99 -4.14
CA THR A 257 -37.86 12.41 -5.51
C THR A 257 -37.41 11.43 -6.61
N LYS A 258 -36.36 10.63 -6.37
CA LYS A 258 -35.92 9.56 -7.29
C LYS A 258 -36.81 8.31 -7.27
N ALA A 259 -37.66 8.13 -6.27
CA ALA A 259 -38.64 7.05 -6.24
C ALA A 259 -39.84 7.30 -7.18
N ASP A 260 -40.16 8.58 -7.45
CA ASP A 260 -41.34 8.99 -8.23
C ASP A 260 -41.04 9.32 -9.71
N ASN A 261 -39.78 9.44 -10.13
CA ASN A 261 -39.43 9.73 -11.53
C ASN A 261 -38.06 9.16 -11.96
N PRO A 262 -37.99 8.10 -12.79
CA PRO A 262 -36.74 7.39 -13.08
C PRO A 262 -35.82 8.07 -14.12
N THR A 263 -36.09 9.32 -14.53
CA THR A 263 -35.43 9.96 -15.69
C THR A 263 -34.39 11.04 -15.36
N THR A 264 -34.11 11.35 -14.09
CA THR A 264 -33.05 12.32 -13.73
C THR A 264 -31.68 11.64 -13.56
N LYS A 265 -30.71 12.03 -14.39
CA LYS A 265 -29.32 11.55 -14.34
C LYS A 265 -28.73 11.87 -12.96
N SER A 266 -28.47 10.83 -12.16
CA SER A 266 -27.80 10.94 -10.86
C SER A 266 -26.41 11.58 -11.01
N GLU A 267 -26.08 12.55 -10.16
CA GLU A 267 -24.72 13.04 -10.02
C GLU A 267 -23.73 11.88 -9.79
N PRO A 268 -22.47 11.98 -10.29
CA PRO A 268 -21.48 10.90 -10.22
C PRO A 268 -21.25 10.36 -8.80
N ASN A 269 -21.37 11.21 -7.78
CA ASN A 269 -21.09 10.87 -6.37
C ASN A 269 -22.26 10.18 -5.66
N GLY A 270 -23.51 10.38 -6.08
CA GLY A 270 -24.68 9.82 -5.37
C GLY A 270 -24.75 8.29 -5.38
N LYS A 271 -24.34 7.65 -6.49
CA LYS A 271 -24.25 6.18 -6.60
C LYS A 271 -23.08 5.62 -5.80
N ALA A 272 -21.95 6.34 -5.79
CA ALA A 272 -20.77 5.99 -5.00
C ALA A 272 -21.11 6.03 -3.50
N MET A 273 -21.78 7.09 -3.05
CA MET A 273 -22.16 7.32 -1.67
C MET A 273 -23.14 6.24 -1.16
N SER A 274 -24.15 5.90 -1.96
CA SER A 274 -25.07 4.80 -1.61
C SER A 274 -24.34 3.46 -1.47
N LYS A 275 -23.34 3.19 -2.32
CA LYS A 275 -22.57 1.95 -2.31
C LYS A 275 -21.66 1.83 -1.08
N VAL A 276 -20.91 2.89 -0.72
CA VAL A 276 -20.09 2.89 0.51
C VAL A 276 -20.95 2.79 1.76
N MET A 277 -22.13 3.43 1.76
CA MET A 277 -23.06 3.37 2.88
C MET A 277 -23.63 1.95 3.07
N GLN A 278 -23.93 1.23 1.98
CA GLN A 278 -24.32 -0.18 2.05
C GLN A 278 -23.19 -1.06 2.61
N MET A 279 -21.94 -0.81 2.21
CA MET A 279 -20.78 -1.54 2.74
C MET A 279 -20.59 -1.32 4.22
N PHE A 280 -20.66 -0.07 4.67
CA PHE A 280 -20.60 0.30 6.08
C PHE A 280 -21.71 -0.38 6.90
N ASN A 281 -22.92 -0.49 6.32
CA ASN A 281 -24.09 -1.11 6.94
C ASN A 281 -24.14 -2.64 6.85
N GLY A 282 -22.97 -3.30 6.78
CA GLY A 282 -22.86 -4.75 6.93
C GLY A 282 -22.68 -5.53 5.62
N GLN A 283 -22.78 -4.88 4.45
CA GLN A 283 -22.52 -5.55 3.16
C GLN A 283 -21.04 -5.56 2.76
N GLY A 284 -20.19 -4.81 3.48
CA GLY A 284 -18.76 -4.75 3.26
C GLY A 284 -18.03 -5.93 3.88
N ARG A 285 -16.86 -6.26 3.35
CA ARG A 285 -15.99 -7.32 3.87
C ARG A 285 -15.53 -6.96 5.28
N GLY A 286 -15.89 -7.80 6.24
CA GLY A 286 -15.54 -7.58 7.65
C GLY A 286 -16.35 -6.46 8.33
N ALA A 287 -17.41 -5.93 7.70
CA ALA A 287 -18.24 -4.87 8.28
C ALA A 287 -18.93 -5.30 9.60
N GLU A 288 -19.12 -6.60 9.81
CA GLU A 288 -19.68 -7.18 11.04
C GLU A 288 -18.66 -7.42 12.16
N LEU A 289 -17.36 -7.21 11.91
CA LEU A 289 -16.34 -7.31 12.94
C LEU A 289 -16.59 -6.28 14.05
N SER A 290 -16.28 -6.63 15.30
CA SER A 290 -16.50 -5.77 16.46
C SER A 290 -15.78 -4.42 16.35
N SER A 291 -14.60 -4.42 15.73
CA SER A 291 -13.76 -3.27 15.45
C SER A 291 -14.31 -2.35 14.36
N ALA A 292 -15.10 -2.88 13.42
CA ALA A 292 -15.62 -2.13 12.26
C ALA A 292 -17.09 -1.73 12.41
N LYS A 293 -17.95 -2.62 12.94
CA LYS A 293 -19.40 -2.43 12.98
C LYS A 293 -19.84 -1.14 13.68
N ASN A 294 -20.42 -0.21 12.94
CA ASN A 294 -20.87 1.11 13.41
C ASN A 294 -19.74 1.94 14.07
N THR A 295 -18.51 1.87 13.58
CA THR A 295 -17.36 2.61 14.15
C THR A 295 -16.72 3.53 13.12
N ALA A 296 -15.91 4.50 13.58
CA ALA A 296 -15.13 5.35 12.69
C ALA A 296 -14.11 4.52 11.88
N TYR A 297 -13.57 3.45 12.45
CA TYR A 297 -12.74 2.49 11.72
C TYR A 297 -13.53 1.78 10.60
N GLY A 298 -14.80 1.43 10.84
CA GLY A 298 -15.69 0.87 9.82
C GLY A 298 -15.90 1.78 8.61
N LEU A 299 -15.91 3.10 8.81
CA LEU A 299 -15.96 4.06 7.70
C LEU A 299 -14.74 3.92 6.79
N LEU A 300 -13.54 3.83 7.38
CA LEU A 300 -12.28 3.63 6.63
C LEU A 300 -12.28 2.32 5.86
N CYS A 301 -12.74 1.23 6.48
CA CYS A 301 -12.84 -0.08 5.84
C CYS A 301 -13.76 -0.01 4.61
N SER A 302 -14.95 0.59 4.75
CA SER A 302 -15.92 0.69 3.66
C SER A 302 -15.44 1.56 2.50
N MET A 303 -14.75 2.68 2.79
CA MET A 303 -14.18 3.55 1.75
C MET A 303 -13.04 2.87 1.02
N THR A 304 -12.16 2.18 1.75
CA THR A 304 -11.04 1.42 1.18
C THR A 304 -11.55 0.32 0.26
N GLU A 305 -12.55 -0.45 0.71
CA GLU A 305 -13.18 -1.50 -0.10
C GLU A 305 -13.81 -0.93 -1.37
N TYR A 306 -14.55 0.17 -1.28
CA TYR A 306 -15.15 0.80 -2.45
C TYR A 306 -14.10 1.22 -3.47
N ILE A 307 -13.05 1.90 -3.04
CA ILE A 307 -11.98 2.37 -3.94
C ILE A 307 -11.27 1.19 -4.61
N ASP A 308 -11.02 0.11 -3.87
CA ASP A 308 -10.23 -1.03 -4.34
C ASP A 308 -11.02 -2.00 -5.22
N HIS A 309 -12.31 -2.16 -4.95
CA HIS A 309 -13.11 -3.23 -5.56
C HIS A 309 -14.27 -2.75 -6.43
N GLU A 310 -14.88 -1.61 -6.11
CA GLU A 310 -16.22 -1.27 -6.63
C GLU A 310 -16.27 0.04 -7.40
N ARG A 311 -15.27 0.92 -7.24
CA ARG A 311 -15.16 2.17 -8.01
C ARG A 311 -15.12 1.84 -9.50
N ARG A 312 -15.85 2.62 -10.31
CA ARG A 312 -15.86 2.44 -11.76
C ARG A 312 -14.51 2.86 -12.35
N ALA A 313 -13.95 2.02 -13.20
CA ALA A 313 -12.75 2.32 -13.98
C ALA A 313 -12.87 1.68 -15.37
N MET A 314 -12.04 2.13 -16.31
CA MET A 314 -12.02 1.60 -17.67
C MET A 314 -11.62 0.11 -17.72
N SER A 315 -10.78 -0.32 -16.78
CA SER A 315 -10.37 -1.72 -16.61
C SER A 315 -10.04 -2.00 -15.15
N ARG A 316 -9.93 -3.29 -14.80
CA ARG A 316 -9.50 -3.71 -13.45
C ARG A 316 -8.10 -3.19 -13.12
N ASP A 317 -7.19 -3.22 -14.09
CA ASP A 317 -5.81 -2.76 -13.90
C ASP A 317 -5.75 -1.22 -13.75
N HIS A 318 -6.58 -0.47 -14.50
CA HIS A 318 -6.69 0.99 -14.32
C HIS A 318 -7.31 1.34 -12.95
N ARG A 319 -8.25 0.54 -12.44
CA ARG A 319 -8.78 0.76 -11.07
C ARG A 319 -7.69 0.59 -10.03
N LEU A 320 -6.91 -0.47 -10.13
CA LEU A 320 -5.80 -0.73 -9.21
C LEU A 320 -4.79 0.41 -9.27
N ASP A 321 -4.39 0.84 -10.48
CA ASP A 321 -3.47 1.97 -10.65
C ASP A 321 -4.01 3.28 -10.03
N SER A 322 -5.31 3.59 -10.26
CA SER A 322 -5.97 4.76 -9.66
C SER A 322 -6.07 4.65 -8.13
N ALA A 323 -6.39 3.46 -7.61
CA ALA A 323 -6.45 3.18 -6.17
C ALA A 323 -5.09 3.27 -5.49
N TRP A 324 -4.01 3.02 -6.22
CA TRP A 324 -2.64 3.01 -5.69
C TRP A 324 -1.90 4.34 -5.85
N PHE A 325 -2.06 5.01 -6.99
CA PHE A 325 -1.22 6.14 -7.39
C PHE A 325 -1.99 7.35 -7.92
N GLY A 326 -3.29 7.20 -8.15
CA GLY A 326 -4.12 8.25 -8.76
C GLY A 326 -5.19 8.79 -7.82
N ALA A 327 -6.32 9.17 -8.40
CA ALA A 327 -7.43 9.77 -7.66
C ALA A 327 -8.05 8.84 -6.59
N GLY A 328 -7.80 7.54 -6.62
CA GLY A 328 -8.22 6.61 -5.55
C GLY A 328 -7.31 6.66 -4.34
N ALA A 329 -6.00 6.80 -4.54
CA ALA A 329 -5.03 6.98 -3.45
C ALA A 329 -5.32 8.26 -2.66
N ASN A 330 -5.56 9.37 -3.35
CA ASN A 330 -5.90 10.65 -2.73
C ASN A 330 -7.19 10.56 -1.91
N LEU A 331 -8.21 9.85 -2.42
CA LEU A 331 -9.46 9.63 -1.67
C LEU A 331 -9.26 8.82 -0.39
N LYS A 332 -8.37 7.81 -0.39
CA LYS A 332 -8.03 7.08 0.86
C LYS A 332 -7.30 7.97 1.86
N GLN A 333 -6.44 8.85 1.38
CA GLN A 333 -5.75 9.80 2.25
C GLN A 333 -6.73 10.78 2.90
N SER A 334 -7.63 11.38 2.12
CA SER A 334 -8.71 12.22 2.65
C SER A 334 -9.60 11.44 3.61
N SER A 335 -9.91 10.18 3.30
CA SER A 335 -10.68 9.26 4.15
C SER A 335 -10.04 9.06 5.53
N VAL A 336 -8.72 8.83 5.61
CA VAL A 336 -7.98 8.75 6.88
C VAL A 336 -8.01 10.07 7.63
N GLN A 337 -7.74 11.19 6.96
CA GLN A 337 -7.75 12.51 7.60
C GLN A 337 -9.10 12.86 8.22
N GLN A 338 -10.20 12.57 7.52
CA GLN A 338 -11.54 12.81 8.05
C GLN A 338 -11.90 11.86 9.19
N ALA A 339 -11.43 10.61 9.15
CA ALA A 339 -11.71 9.67 10.23
C ALA A 339 -11.00 10.10 11.52
N LEU A 340 -9.76 10.61 11.41
CA LEU A 340 -9.00 11.11 12.55
C LEU A 340 -9.68 12.30 13.26
N GLN A 341 -10.52 13.08 12.57
CA GLN A 341 -11.30 14.16 13.21
C GLN A 341 -12.35 13.64 14.22
N PHE A 342 -12.71 12.35 14.18
CA PHE A 342 -13.61 11.78 15.18
C PHE A 342 -12.94 11.51 16.54
N ILE A 343 -11.60 11.58 16.60
CA ILE A 343 -10.78 11.31 17.80
C ILE A 343 -9.82 12.46 18.16
N ALA A 344 -9.83 13.53 17.39
CA ALA A 344 -9.17 14.81 17.69
C ALA A 344 -10.11 15.67 18.55
#